data_AF-A0A4U9UKN9-F1
#
_entry.id   AF-A0A4U9UKN9-F1
#
_cell.length_a   1.000
_cell.length_b   1.000
_cell.length_c   1.000
_cell.angle_alpha   90.00
_cell.angle_beta   90.00
_cell.angle_gamma   90.00
#
_symmetry.space_group_name_H-M   'P 1'
#
loop_
_entity.id
_entity.type
_entity.pdbx_description
1 polymer ?
#
loop_
_entity_poly.entity_id
_entity_poly.type
_entity_poly.pdbx_seq_one_letter_code
_entity_poly.pdbx_strand_id
1 'polypeptide(L)'
;MLSGNHRLQPAAVVAFQAMQQAAKTAGFDLQPASTFRDFDRQLAIWNGKFCGERPVLDRNSQPMDIQPLSAAERCEAILRWSALPGASRHHWGSDLDVYDPSLLPEGQKLQLEPWEYEAGGYFHPLNLWLTAHMAEFGFYRPFTADQGGVAMEPWHLSYRPLAQEAEHLLTPSCC
;
A
#
# COMPACT_ATOMS: atom_id res chain seq x y z
N MET A 1 -11.99 15.46 5.42
CA MET A 1 -11.95 14.15 6.11
C MET A 1 -12.19 13.10 5.06
N LEU A 2 -11.33 12.07 5.02
CA LEU A 2 -11.58 10.88 4.19
C LEU A 2 -12.72 10.07 4.82
N SER A 3 -13.38 9.20 4.05
CA SER A 3 -14.39 8.27 4.57
C SER A 3 -13.77 7.31 5.60
N GLY A 4 -14.45 7.07 6.73
CA GLY A 4 -14.05 6.08 7.75
C GLY A 4 -12.88 6.50 8.66
N ASN A 5 -12.14 5.51 9.19
CA ASN A 5 -10.97 5.69 10.07
C ASN A 5 -9.68 6.06 9.31
N HIS A 6 -9.79 6.62 8.10
CA HIS A 6 -8.66 6.93 7.24
C HIS A 6 -8.07 8.30 7.53
N ARG A 7 -6.75 8.37 7.62
CA ARG A 7 -6.00 9.58 7.96
C ARG A 7 -4.84 9.75 6.99
N LEU A 8 -4.72 10.94 6.42
CA LEU A 8 -3.54 11.42 5.69
C LEU A 8 -3.24 12.82 6.20
N GLN A 9 -2.04 13.32 5.92
CA GLN A 9 -1.75 14.73 6.16
C GLN A 9 -2.69 15.63 5.34
N PRO A 10 -3.04 16.85 5.82
CA PRO A 10 -4.03 17.70 5.17
C PRO A 10 -3.79 17.96 3.68
N ALA A 11 -2.53 18.18 3.27
CA ALA A 11 -2.18 18.39 1.86
C ALA A 11 -2.47 17.15 1.00
N ALA A 12 -2.10 15.96 1.49
CA ALA A 12 -2.40 14.70 0.81
C ALA A 12 -3.92 14.41 0.77
N VAL A 13 -4.68 14.80 1.80
CA VAL A 13 -6.15 14.69 1.78
C VAL A 13 -6.75 15.54 0.65
N VAL A 14 -6.33 16.81 0.52
CA VAL A 14 -6.85 17.71 -0.52
C VAL A 14 -6.50 17.17 -1.92
N ALA A 15 -5.26 16.75 -2.11
CA ALA A 15 -4.81 16.15 -3.37
C ALA A 15 -5.59 14.87 -3.71
N PHE A 16 -5.78 13.99 -2.73
CA PHE A 16 -6.51 12.74 -2.94
C PHE A 16 -8.00 12.99 -3.25
N GLN A 17 -8.64 13.94 -2.57
CA GLN A 17 -10.04 14.30 -2.86
C GLN A 17 -10.22 14.84 -4.29
N ALA A 18 -9.26 15.63 -4.79
CA ALA A 18 -9.25 16.07 -6.18
C ALA A 18 -9.12 14.88 -7.15
N MET A 19 -8.23 13.93 -6.85
CA MET A 19 -8.07 12.70 -7.64
C MET A 19 -9.33 11.82 -7.61
N GLN A 20 -9.99 11.68 -6.45
CA GLN A 20 -11.27 10.97 -6.34
C GLN A 20 -12.35 11.60 -7.22
N GLN A 21 -12.42 12.94 -7.27
CA GLN A 21 -13.40 13.63 -8.10
C GLN A 21 -13.14 13.41 -9.60
N ALA A 22 -11.88 13.42 -10.02
CA ALA A 22 -11.52 13.11 -11.40
C ALA A 22 -11.78 11.63 -11.76
N ALA A 23 -11.44 10.71 -10.84
CA ALA A 23 -11.72 9.28 -11.00
C ALA A 23 -13.23 9.02 -11.15
N LYS A 24 -14.06 9.70 -10.35
CA LYS A 24 -15.52 9.63 -10.44
C LYS A 24 -16.04 10.10 -11.80
N THR A 25 -15.48 11.18 -12.35
CA THR A 25 -15.82 11.65 -13.70
C THR A 25 -15.43 10.64 -14.78
N ALA A 26 -14.36 9.86 -14.55
CA ALA A 26 -13.93 8.76 -15.41
C ALA A 26 -14.70 7.44 -15.19
N GLY A 27 -15.63 7.39 -14.23
CA GLY A 27 -16.46 6.23 -13.95
C GLY A 27 -15.95 5.30 -12.85
N PHE A 28 -14.96 5.71 -12.06
CA PHE A 28 -14.40 4.93 -10.95
C PHE A 28 -14.86 5.43 -9.57
N ASP A 29 -15.12 4.51 -8.64
CA ASP A 29 -15.31 4.81 -7.22
C ASP A 29 -13.99 4.62 -6.45
N LEU A 30 -13.05 5.54 -6.64
CA LEU A 30 -11.74 5.47 -6.00
C LEU A 30 -11.86 5.64 -4.47
N GLN A 31 -11.59 4.58 -3.70
CA GLN A 31 -11.63 4.58 -2.25
C GLN A 31 -10.28 4.23 -1.61
N PRO A 32 -9.96 4.78 -0.44
CA PRO A 32 -8.84 4.33 0.36
C PRO A 32 -9.14 2.95 0.97
N ALA A 33 -8.27 1.97 0.71
CA ALA A 33 -8.25 0.68 1.40
C ALA A 33 -7.48 0.77 2.72
N SER A 34 -6.39 1.54 2.72
CA SER A 34 -5.50 1.73 3.86
C SER A 34 -4.77 3.07 3.73
N THR A 35 -4.53 3.75 4.85
CA THR A 35 -3.91 5.10 4.89
C THR A 35 -2.91 5.15 6.05
N PHE A 36 -2.82 6.24 6.82
CA PHE A 36 -1.94 6.30 7.99
C PHE A 36 -2.16 5.13 8.95
N ARG A 37 -1.06 4.54 9.38
CA ARG A 37 -1.01 3.53 10.44
C ARG A 37 -0.11 4.06 11.54
N ASP A 38 -0.56 3.99 12.78
CA ASP A 38 0.32 4.22 13.93
C ASP A 38 1.31 3.04 14.08
N PHE A 39 2.37 3.27 14.85
CA PHE A 39 3.41 2.28 15.10
C PHE A 39 2.84 0.98 15.68
N ASP A 40 1.93 1.08 16.65
CA ASP A 40 1.35 -0.06 17.37
C ASP A 40 0.56 -0.97 16.43
N ARG A 41 -0.19 -0.40 15.48
CA ARG A 41 -0.91 -1.20 14.47
C ARG A 41 0.04 -1.91 13.51
N GLN A 42 1.11 -1.26 13.07
CA GLN A 42 2.11 -1.91 12.22
C GLN A 42 2.86 -3.00 12.99
N LEU A 43 3.17 -2.77 14.27
CA LEU A 43 3.74 -3.76 15.19
C LEU A 43 2.82 -4.97 15.38
N ALA A 44 1.52 -4.76 15.53
CA ALA A 44 0.55 -5.85 15.63
C ALA A 44 0.47 -6.69 14.34
N ILE A 45 0.55 -6.07 13.15
CA ILE A 45 0.60 -6.80 11.87
C ILE A 45 1.88 -7.65 11.80
N TRP A 46 3.02 -7.03 12.12
CA TRP A 46 4.32 -7.68 12.09
C TRP A 46 4.37 -8.87 13.05
N ASN A 47 4.02 -8.66 14.32
CA ASN A 47 4.02 -9.70 15.34
C ASN A 47 3.05 -10.83 15.00
N GLY A 48 1.84 -10.50 14.51
CA GLY A 48 0.88 -11.52 14.08
C GLY A 48 1.42 -12.40 12.96
N LYS A 49 2.15 -11.82 11.99
CA LYS A 49 2.82 -12.61 10.94
C LYS A 49 4.00 -13.41 11.47
N PHE A 50 4.84 -12.84 12.34
CA PHE A 50 6.02 -13.50 12.89
C PHE A 50 5.67 -14.68 13.81
N CYS A 51 4.59 -14.55 14.57
CA CYS A 51 4.04 -15.58 15.45
C CYS A 51 3.15 -16.61 14.72
N GLY A 52 2.84 -16.40 13.44
CA GLY A 52 1.99 -17.31 12.64
C GLY A 52 0.49 -17.15 12.89
N GLU A 53 0.06 -16.09 13.57
CA GLU A 53 -1.35 -15.73 13.78
C GLU A 53 -1.98 -15.12 12.51
N ARG A 54 -1.14 -14.66 11.58
CA ARG A 54 -1.52 -14.13 10.27
C ARG A 54 -0.73 -14.85 9.18
N PRO A 55 -1.33 -15.09 8.00
CA PRO A 55 -0.63 -15.72 6.90
C PRO A 55 0.56 -14.87 6.44
N VAL A 56 1.68 -15.53 6.23
CA VAL A 56 2.82 -15.01 5.46
C VAL A 56 2.71 -15.60 4.07
N LEU A 57 2.89 -14.77 3.05
CA LEU A 57 2.77 -15.18 1.66
C LEU A 57 4.16 -15.37 1.06
N ASP A 58 4.31 -16.41 0.25
CA ASP A 58 5.51 -16.62 -0.54
C ASP A 58 5.58 -15.62 -1.72
N ARG A 59 6.56 -15.81 -2.60
CA ARG A 59 6.76 -14.97 -3.80
C ARG A 59 5.63 -15.07 -4.83
N ASN A 60 4.76 -16.07 -4.72
CA ASN A 60 3.65 -16.35 -5.62
C ASN A 60 2.30 -16.03 -4.95
N SER A 61 2.32 -15.23 -3.88
CA SER A 61 1.14 -14.85 -3.10
C SER A 61 0.41 -16.06 -2.49
N GLN A 62 1.11 -17.17 -2.25
CA GLN A 62 0.55 -18.36 -1.60
C GLN A 62 0.91 -18.38 -0.12
N PRO A 63 -0.04 -18.71 0.78
CA PRO A 63 0.27 -18.91 2.20
C PRO A 63 1.40 -19.92 2.37
N MET A 64 2.45 -19.53 3.08
CA MET A 64 3.59 -20.38 3.35
C MET A 64 3.63 -20.81 4.81
N ASP A 65 4.09 -22.03 5.05
CA ASP A 65 4.38 -22.48 6.40
C ASP A 65 5.68 -21.84 6.90
N ILE A 66 5.56 -21.07 7.98
CA ILE A 66 6.68 -20.38 8.61
C ILE A 66 7.29 -21.20 9.76
N GLN A 67 6.65 -22.28 10.22
CA GLN A 67 7.16 -23.15 11.29
C GLN A 67 8.60 -23.62 11.03
N PRO A 68 8.98 -24.10 9.82
CA PRO A 68 10.33 -24.60 9.56
C PRO A 68 11.37 -23.48 9.36
N LEU A 69 10.95 -22.22 9.18
CA LEU A 69 11.85 -21.11 8.91
C LEU A 69 12.57 -20.64 10.18
N SER A 70 13.86 -20.31 10.05
CA SER A 70 14.61 -19.58 11.06
C SER A 70 14.04 -18.17 11.27
N ALA A 71 14.39 -17.53 12.39
CA ALA A 71 13.94 -16.16 12.66
C ALA A 71 14.32 -15.17 11.55
N ALA A 72 15.50 -15.33 10.95
CA ALA A 72 15.95 -14.49 9.83
C ALA A 72 15.12 -14.70 8.57
N GLU A 73 14.89 -15.96 8.18
CA GLU A 73 14.06 -16.30 7.01
C GLU A 73 12.60 -15.86 7.18
N ARG A 74 12.07 -15.93 8.40
CA ARG A 74 10.73 -15.37 8.71
C ARG A 74 10.69 -13.86 8.52
N CYS A 75 11.71 -13.15 9.02
CA CYS A 75 11.79 -11.71 8.83
C CYS A 75 11.84 -11.34 7.35
N GLU A 76 12.65 -12.03 6.54
CA GLU A 76 12.73 -11.80 5.09
C GLU A 76 11.39 -12.06 4.38
N ALA A 77 10.73 -13.18 4.70
CA ALA A 77 9.43 -13.53 4.13
C ALA A 77 8.34 -12.51 4.48
N ILE A 78 8.37 -11.96 5.71
CA ILE A 78 7.43 -10.91 6.12
C ILE A 78 7.75 -9.59 5.43
N LEU A 79 9.03 -9.21 5.38
CA LEU A 79 9.50 -7.96 4.77
C LEU A 79 9.14 -7.86 3.29
N ARG A 80 8.98 -9.00 2.61
CA ARG A 80 8.55 -9.05 1.22
C ARG A 80 7.23 -8.31 0.95
N TRP A 81 6.30 -8.41 1.89
CA TRP A 81 4.92 -7.91 1.76
C TRP A 81 4.50 -6.98 2.92
N SER A 82 5.38 -6.72 3.88
CA SER A 82 5.06 -5.91 5.06
C SER A 82 6.30 -5.24 5.60
N ALA A 83 6.29 -3.90 5.58
CA ALA A 83 7.35 -3.12 6.19
C ALA A 83 7.48 -3.41 7.70
N LEU A 84 8.73 -3.37 8.18
CA LEU A 84 9.05 -3.33 9.61
C LEU A 84 8.30 -2.16 10.28
N PRO A 85 7.79 -2.30 11.50
CA PRO A 85 7.24 -1.17 12.26
C PRO A 85 8.26 -0.03 12.35
N GLY A 86 7.83 1.20 12.04
CA GLY A 86 8.71 2.37 11.95
C GLY A 86 9.42 2.55 10.59
N ALA A 87 9.43 1.54 9.72
CA ALA A 87 9.96 1.63 8.35
C ALA A 87 8.85 1.72 7.27
N SER A 88 7.57 1.67 7.67
CA SER A 88 6.46 1.84 6.73
C SER A 88 6.26 3.31 6.35
N ARG A 89 6.17 3.60 5.05
CA ARG A 89 5.86 4.94 4.54
C ARG A 89 4.46 5.42 4.91
N HIS A 90 3.54 4.51 5.25
CA HIS A 90 2.23 4.88 5.80
C HIS A 90 2.34 5.70 7.10
N HIS A 91 3.45 5.59 7.85
CA HIS A 91 3.68 6.42 9.03
C HIS A 91 3.84 7.91 8.69
N TRP A 92 4.23 8.25 7.46
CA TRP A 92 4.40 9.64 7.06
C TRP A 92 3.06 10.34 6.81
N GLY A 93 1.98 9.58 6.65
CA GLY A 93 0.67 10.13 6.30
C GLY A 93 0.61 10.71 4.89
N SER A 94 1.61 10.43 4.05
CA SER A 94 1.65 10.74 2.62
C SER A 94 1.19 9.58 1.74
N ASP A 95 1.12 8.37 2.30
CA ASP A 95 0.96 7.12 1.54
C ASP A 95 -0.37 6.45 1.85
N LEU A 96 -0.96 5.84 0.82
CA LEU A 96 -2.23 5.14 0.88
C LEU A 96 -2.32 3.99 -0.12
N ASP A 97 -3.12 2.99 0.23
CA ASP A 97 -3.53 1.91 -0.66
C ASP A 97 -4.93 2.23 -1.17
N VAL A 98 -5.15 2.10 -2.48
CA VAL A 98 -6.44 2.45 -3.11
C VAL A 98 -7.06 1.27 -3.82
N TYR A 99 -8.38 1.28 -3.94
CA TYR A 99 -9.15 0.31 -4.73
C TYR A 99 -10.47 0.94 -5.20
N ASP A 100 -11.22 0.23 -6.03
CA ASP A 100 -12.59 0.59 -6.42
C ASP A 100 -13.57 -0.47 -5.92
N PRO A 101 -14.39 -0.20 -4.88
CA PRO A 101 -15.34 -1.18 -4.36
C PRO A 101 -16.36 -1.65 -5.39
N SER A 102 -16.69 -0.83 -6.39
CA SER A 102 -17.67 -1.17 -7.43
C SER A 102 -17.14 -2.18 -8.45
N LEU A 103 -15.81 -2.33 -8.55
CA LEU A 103 -15.15 -3.32 -9.39
C LEU A 103 -14.92 -4.66 -8.67
N LEU A 104 -15.08 -4.72 -7.35
CA LEU A 104 -14.88 -5.94 -6.57
C LEU A 104 -16.05 -6.92 -6.81
N PRO A 105 -15.80 -8.16 -7.27
CA PRO A 105 -16.88 -9.12 -7.51
C PRO A 105 -17.63 -9.49 -6.24
N GLU A 106 -18.91 -9.83 -6.39
CA GLU A 106 -19.75 -10.28 -5.28
C GLU A 106 -19.15 -11.51 -4.59
N GLY A 107 -19.10 -11.47 -3.25
CA GLY A 107 -18.52 -12.54 -2.44
C GLY A 107 -16.98 -12.53 -2.34
N GLN A 108 -16.29 -11.67 -3.08
CA GLN A 108 -14.84 -11.49 -2.95
C GLN A 108 -14.49 -10.45 -1.88
N LYS A 109 -13.31 -10.61 -1.29
CA LYS A 109 -12.70 -9.63 -0.39
C LYS A 109 -11.47 -9.05 -1.07
N LEU A 110 -11.22 -7.77 -0.86
CA LEU A 110 -10.01 -7.09 -1.31
C LEU A 110 -8.77 -7.78 -0.72
N GLN A 111 -7.85 -8.22 -1.59
CA GLN A 111 -6.61 -8.88 -1.15
C GLN A 111 -5.39 -7.96 -1.19
N LEU A 112 -5.42 -6.92 -2.02
CA LEU A 112 -4.26 -6.06 -2.33
C LEU A 112 -3.10 -6.92 -2.88
N GLU A 113 -3.36 -7.58 -3.99
CA GLU A 113 -2.40 -8.44 -4.69
C GLU A 113 -2.21 -7.99 -6.14
N PRO A 114 -1.01 -8.16 -6.75
CA PRO A 114 -0.71 -7.60 -8.07
C PRO A 114 -1.69 -8.05 -9.15
N TRP A 115 -2.10 -9.33 -9.11
CA TRP A 115 -3.03 -9.93 -10.06
C TRP A 115 -4.41 -9.25 -10.06
N GLU A 116 -4.82 -8.58 -8.98
CA GLU A 116 -6.09 -7.83 -8.96
C GLU A 116 -6.01 -6.58 -9.86
N TYR A 117 -4.81 -6.04 -10.12
CA TYR A 117 -4.56 -4.80 -10.87
C TYR A 117 -3.89 -5.04 -12.25
N GLU A 118 -3.33 -6.22 -12.48
CA GLU A 118 -2.74 -6.63 -13.75
C GLU A 118 -3.80 -6.97 -14.82
N ALA A 119 -3.36 -7.19 -16.06
CA ALA A 119 -4.27 -7.51 -17.16
C ALA A 119 -5.14 -8.74 -16.85
N GLY A 120 -6.46 -8.57 -16.88
CA GLY A 120 -7.44 -9.60 -16.50
C GLY A 120 -7.92 -9.51 -15.04
N GLY A 121 -7.27 -8.70 -14.21
CA GLY A 121 -7.71 -8.37 -12.86
C GLY A 121 -8.85 -7.35 -12.83
N TYR A 122 -9.62 -7.37 -11.74
CA TYR A 122 -10.81 -6.53 -11.56
C TYR A 122 -10.48 -5.03 -11.57
N PHE A 123 -9.33 -4.65 -10.99
CA PHE A 123 -8.86 -3.27 -10.89
C PHE A 123 -7.95 -2.89 -12.05
N HIS A 124 -7.80 -3.71 -13.09
CA HIS A 124 -6.98 -3.38 -14.25
C HIS A 124 -7.36 -2.04 -14.90
N PRO A 125 -8.65 -1.73 -15.15
CA PRO A 125 -9.02 -0.45 -15.74
C PRO A 125 -8.66 0.74 -14.83
N LEU A 126 -8.86 0.60 -13.51
CA LEU A 126 -8.45 1.59 -12.53
C LEU A 126 -6.93 1.78 -12.53
N ASN A 127 -6.17 0.68 -12.60
CA ASN A 127 -4.71 0.71 -12.61
C ASN A 127 -4.18 1.50 -13.82
N LEU A 128 -4.76 1.30 -15.00
CA LEU A 128 -4.41 2.06 -16.21
C LEU A 128 -4.72 3.55 -16.04
N TRP A 129 -5.90 3.89 -15.51
CA TRP A 129 -6.29 5.27 -15.26
C TRP A 129 -5.35 5.96 -14.25
N LEU A 130 -5.05 5.30 -13.12
CA LEU A 130 -4.11 5.81 -12.13
C LEU A 130 -2.72 6.04 -12.74
N THR A 131 -2.24 5.11 -13.57
CA THR A 131 -0.93 5.24 -14.24
C THR A 131 -0.86 6.49 -15.12
N ALA A 132 -1.96 6.85 -15.79
CA ALA A 132 -2.03 8.02 -16.65
C ALA A 132 -2.18 9.34 -15.88
N HIS A 133 -2.90 9.34 -14.75
CA HIS A 133 -3.40 10.57 -14.12
C HIS A 133 -2.85 10.88 -12.72
N MET A 134 -2.31 9.92 -11.98
CA MET A 134 -1.93 10.12 -10.57
C MET A 134 -0.91 11.27 -10.38
N ALA A 135 -0.02 11.46 -11.36
CA ALA A 135 1.01 12.50 -11.33
C ALA A 135 0.42 13.92 -11.37
N GLU A 136 -0.74 14.11 -12.01
CA GLU A 136 -1.44 15.40 -12.07
C GLU A 136 -1.86 15.89 -10.68
N PHE A 137 -2.06 14.96 -9.74
CA PHE A 137 -2.43 15.22 -8.35
C PHE A 137 -1.24 15.14 -7.40
N GLY A 138 -0.02 14.96 -7.92
CA GLY A 138 1.20 14.83 -7.11
C GLY A 138 1.40 13.45 -6.48
N PHE A 139 0.67 12.43 -6.93
CA PHE A 139 0.87 11.04 -6.49
C PHE A 139 1.82 10.29 -7.43
N TYR A 140 2.51 9.29 -6.88
CA TYR A 140 3.33 8.36 -7.63
C TYR A 140 3.34 6.98 -6.95
N ARG A 141 3.85 5.96 -7.65
CA ARG A 141 4.08 4.64 -7.08
C ARG A 141 5.56 4.52 -6.67
N PRO A 142 5.88 4.32 -5.39
CA PRO A 142 7.25 4.08 -4.96
C PRO A 142 7.73 2.66 -5.29
N PHE A 143 6.81 1.69 -5.45
CA PHE A 143 7.13 0.27 -5.64
C PHE A 143 6.73 -0.23 -7.04
N THR A 144 7.45 0.22 -8.07
CA THR A 144 7.15 -0.08 -9.49
C THR A 144 7.96 -1.23 -10.10
N ALA A 145 8.99 -1.73 -9.42
CA ALA A 145 9.82 -2.81 -9.91
C ALA A 145 10.31 -3.68 -8.75
N ASP A 146 10.24 -4.99 -8.93
CA ASP A 146 10.82 -5.96 -8.01
C ASP A 146 12.34 -6.03 -8.20
N GLN A 147 13.09 -5.22 -7.44
CA GLN A 147 14.55 -5.21 -7.44
C GLN A 147 15.15 -6.03 -6.27
N GLY A 148 14.41 -7.01 -5.75
CA GLY A 148 14.82 -7.81 -4.59
C GLY A 148 14.51 -7.16 -3.23
N GLY A 149 13.74 -6.06 -3.23
CA GLY A 149 13.20 -5.41 -2.03
C GLY A 149 11.70 -5.69 -1.86
N VAL A 150 10.93 -4.63 -1.67
CA VAL A 150 9.46 -4.68 -1.60
C VAL A 150 8.90 -5.14 -2.95
N ALA A 151 7.89 -6.02 -2.92
CA ALA A 151 7.19 -6.46 -4.13
C ALA A 151 6.51 -5.28 -4.85
N MET A 152 6.06 -5.50 -6.09
CA MET A 152 5.31 -4.48 -6.81
C MET A 152 3.94 -4.27 -6.16
N GLU A 153 3.58 -3.01 -5.89
CA GLU A 153 2.32 -2.65 -5.24
C GLU A 153 1.53 -1.64 -6.11
N PRO A 154 0.79 -2.09 -7.15
CA PRO A 154 0.05 -1.20 -8.04
C PRO A 154 -1.00 -0.32 -7.35
N TRP A 155 -1.50 -0.75 -6.19
CA TRP A 155 -2.46 -0.03 -5.35
C TRP A 155 -1.82 1.07 -4.47
N HIS A 156 -0.50 1.02 -4.27
CA HIS A 156 0.17 1.87 -3.29
C HIS A 156 0.59 3.19 -3.91
N LEU A 157 0.00 4.28 -3.43
CA LEU A 157 0.25 5.64 -3.91
C LEU A 157 0.90 6.46 -2.80
N SER A 158 1.89 7.26 -3.16
CA SER A 158 2.57 8.19 -2.26
C SER A 158 2.44 9.62 -2.77
N TYR A 159 2.11 10.55 -1.88
CA TYR A 159 2.03 11.98 -2.20
C TYR A 159 3.42 12.60 -2.16
N ARG A 160 3.97 12.89 -3.36
CA ARG A 160 5.36 13.28 -3.58
C ARG A 160 5.82 14.47 -2.73
N PRO A 161 5.08 15.60 -2.61
CA PRO A 161 5.56 16.75 -1.84
C PRO A 161 5.88 16.43 -0.38
N LEU A 162 5.07 15.59 0.27
CA LEU A 162 5.29 15.19 1.67
C LEU A 162 6.27 14.02 1.79
N ALA A 163 6.22 13.08 0.84
CA ALA A 163 7.13 11.94 0.82
C ALA A 163 8.60 12.37 0.68
N GLN A 164 8.88 13.38 -0.16
CA GLN A 164 10.23 13.89 -0.34
C GLN A 164 10.78 14.56 0.93
N GLU A 165 9.93 15.25 1.69
CA GLU A 165 10.32 15.85 2.97
C GLU A 165 10.67 14.75 3.99
N ALA A 166 9.84 13.71 4.11
CA ALA A 166 10.10 12.59 5.00
C ALA A 166 11.35 11.79 4.60
N GLU A 167 11.58 11.56 3.29
CA GLU A 167 12.80 10.93 2.77
C GLU A 167 14.06 11.73 3.12
N HIS A 168 14.00 13.06 3.05
CA HIS A 168 15.12 13.93 3.41
C HIS A 168 15.44 13.90 4.91
N LEU A 169 14.41 13.76 5.75
CA LEU A 169 14.57 13.66 7.22
C LEU A 169 15.09 12.29 7.68
N LEU A 170 15.02 11.26 6.82
CA LEU A 170 15.55 9.91 7.08
C LEU A 170 17.05 9.76 6.83
N THR A 171 17.81 10.85 6.76
CA THR A 171 19.27 10.77 6.61
C THR A 171 19.92 10.08 7.82
N PRO A 172 20.94 9.22 7.60
CA PRO A 172 21.61 8.41 8.62
C PRO A 172 22.58 9.23 9.49
N SER A 173 22.10 10.30 10.14
CA SER A 173 22.90 11.10 11.09
C SER A 173 22.67 10.71 12.56
N CYS A 174 22.01 9.58 12.81
CA CYS A 174 21.86 9.00 14.15
C CYS A 174 22.59 7.66 14.21
N CYS A 175 23.91 7.73 14.30
CA CYS A 175 24.75 6.74 14.96
C CYS A 175 25.26 7.36 16.27
#